data_AF-A0A9P6L298-F1
#
_entry.id   AF-A0A9P6L298-F1
#
_cell.length_a   1.000
_cell.length_b   1.000
_cell.length_c   1.000
_cell.angle_alpha   90.00
_cell.angle_beta   90.00
_cell.angle_gamma   90.00
#
_symmetry.space_group_name_H-M   'P 1'
#
loop_
_entity.id
_entity.type
_entity.pdbx_description
1 polymer ?
#
loop_
_entity_poly.entity_id
_entity_poly.type
_entity_poly.pdbx_seq_one_letter_code
_entity_poly.pdbx_strand_id
1 'polypeptide(L)'
;SPQILQLLSRKVDRDFIEYLVRTTIETVEYALGRPTLHLFSFPSTIPRPLLQLALDVIRKSRIDTPVILVALVYLERARSQFKISDQRWACERILIGALVLAAKYVSDYTIKNARWARWSGVFSKEDIGRMERELLDILDWNLSLAEGDIMAHHEHLLSLTPPT
;
A
#
# COMPACT_ATOMS: atom_id res chain seq x y z
N SER A 1 19.38 -12.08 -1.14
CA SER A 1 20.27 -10.91 -1.30
C SER A 1 20.38 -10.12 0.01
N PRO A 2 21.59 -9.66 0.41
CA PRO A 2 21.79 -8.85 1.62
C PRO A 2 20.93 -7.59 1.68
N GLN A 3 20.66 -6.97 0.53
CA GLN A 3 19.84 -5.76 0.41
C GLN A 3 18.38 -6.02 0.75
N ILE A 4 17.81 -7.16 0.35
CA ILE A 4 16.47 -7.59 0.78
C ILE A 4 16.43 -7.73 2.30
N LEU A 5 17.42 -8.42 2.89
CA LEU A 5 17.44 -8.66 4.33
C LEU A 5 17.49 -7.34 5.12
N GLN A 6 18.19 -6.33 4.60
CA GLN A 6 18.21 -4.99 5.17
C GLN A 6 16.80 -4.36 5.19
N LEU A 7 16.05 -4.44 4.09
CA LEU A 7 14.67 -3.94 4.04
C LEU A 7 13.76 -4.72 4.98
N LEU A 8 13.85 -6.06 4.99
CA LEU A 8 13.02 -6.90 5.87
C LEU A 8 13.30 -6.64 7.36
N SER A 9 14.53 -6.25 7.70
CA SER A 9 14.94 -5.90 9.06
C SER A 9 14.52 -4.48 9.47
N ARG A 10 14.05 -3.65 8.52
CA ARG A 10 13.58 -2.30 8.83
C ARG A 10 12.31 -2.38 9.68
N LYS A 11 12.25 -1.55 10.71
CA LYS A 11 11.03 -1.37 11.51
C LYS A 11 10.01 -0.52 10.73
N VAL A 12 8.73 -0.87 10.83
CA VAL A 12 7.65 -0.02 10.33
C VAL A 12 7.60 1.27 11.16
N ASP A 13 8.08 2.36 10.57
CA ASP A 13 8.11 3.70 11.13
C ASP A 13 7.14 4.63 10.38
N ARG A 14 7.07 5.89 10.81
CA ARG A 14 6.16 6.89 10.22
C ARG A 14 6.50 7.18 8.77
N ASP A 15 7.78 7.28 8.42
CA ASP A 15 8.22 7.66 7.09
C ASP A 15 7.99 6.54 6.07
N PHE A 16 8.12 5.28 6.50
CA PHE A 16 7.74 4.13 5.70
C PHE A 16 6.22 4.11 5.42
N ILE A 17 5.40 4.45 6.42
CA ILE A 17 3.94 4.58 6.23
C ILE A 17 3.61 5.75 5.32
N GLU A 18 4.30 6.89 5.44
CA GLU A 18 4.15 8.01 4.52
C GLU A 18 4.50 7.63 3.08
N TYR A 19 5.56 6.86 2.88
CA TYR A 19 5.94 6.35 1.56
C TYR A 19 4.83 5.49 0.94
N LEU A 20 4.27 4.53 1.69
CA LEU A 20 3.11 3.74 1.25
C LEU A 20 1.92 4.62 0.84
N VAL A 21 1.63 5.64 1.65
CA VAL A 21 0.52 6.57 1.36
C VAL A 21 0.81 7.38 0.09
N ARG A 22 2.05 7.85 -0.11
CA ARG A 22 2.44 8.55 -1.34
C ARG A 22 2.30 7.68 -2.58
N THR A 23 2.81 6.45 -2.53
CA THR A 23 2.65 5.46 -3.62
C THR A 23 1.17 5.20 -3.94
N THR A 24 0.31 5.15 -2.92
CA THR A 24 -1.15 5.02 -3.11
C THR A 24 -1.72 6.23 -3.85
N ILE A 25 -1.36 7.45 -3.44
CA ILE A 25 -1.84 8.69 -4.10
C ILE A 25 -1.38 8.72 -5.56
N GLU A 26 -0.10 8.42 -5.82
CA GLU A 26 0.47 8.38 -7.16
C GLU A 26 -0.20 7.34 -8.05
N THR A 27 -0.59 6.21 -7.47
CA THR A 27 -1.36 5.16 -8.14
C THR A 27 -2.73 5.67 -8.57
N VAL A 28 -3.43 6.35 -7.68
CA VAL A 28 -4.76 6.95 -7.95
C VAL A 28 -4.67 8.05 -8.99
N GLU A 29 -3.73 8.98 -8.86
CA GLU A 29 -3.57 10.10 -9.81
C GLU A 29 -3.20 9.59 -11.21
N TYR A 30 -2.34 8.57 -11.30
CA TYR A 30 -2.04 7.90 -12.57
C TYR A 30 -3.31 7.31 -13.20
N ALA A 31 -4.10 6.57 -12.42
CA ALA A 31 -5.35 5.95 -12.87
C ALA A 31 -6.43 6.97 -13.30
N LEU A 32 -6.37 8.19 -12.76
CA LEU A 32 -7.25 9.31 -13.14
C LEU A 32 -6.76 10.08 -14.38
N GLY A 33 -5.67 9.65 -15.03
CA GLY A 33 -5.09 10.35 -16.17
C GLY A 33 -4.45 11.69 -15.78
N ARG A 34 -4.09 11.84 -14.50
CA ARG A 34 -3.39 13.00 -13.95
C ARG A 34 -2.01 12.57 -13.48
N PRO A 35 -1.15 12.03 -14.37
CA PRO A 35 0.18 11.63 -13.95
C PRO A 35 0.86 12.87 -13.36
N THR A 36 1.26 12.78 -12.09
CA THR A 36 2.13 13.78 -11.48
C THR A 36 3.39 13.83 -12.32
N LEU A 37 3.49 14.86 -13.18
CA LEU A 37 4.72 15.14 -13.89
C LEU A 37 5.79 15.33 -12.81
N HIS A 38 6.92 14.64 -12.97
CA HIS A 38 8.08 14.56 -12.09
C HIS A 38 8.05 13.44 -11.05
N LEU A 39 8.99 12.52 -11.24
CA LEU A 39 9.58 11.56 -10.29
C LEU A 39 10.09 12.20 -8.97
N PHE A 40 9.80 13.48 -8.72
CA PHE A 40 10.25 14.29 -7.58
C PHE A 40 9.23 15.35 -7.12
N SER A 41 8.10 15.55 -7.82
CA SER A 41 7.04 16.45 -7.35
C SER A 41 5.98 15.64 -6.62
N PHE A 42 6.38 15.09 -5.48
CA PHE A 42 5.42 14.57 -4.52
C PHE A 42 4.40 15.68 -4.22
N PRO A 43 3.10 15.36 -4.01
CA PRO A 43 2.21 16.30 -3.36
C PRO A 43 2.92 16.78 -2.10
N SER A 44 3.20 18.07 -2.01
CA SER A 44 3.98 18.65 -0.90
C SER A 44 3.31 18.36 0.45
N THR A 45 2.02 18.00 0.42
CA THR A 45 1.23 17.64 1.58
C THR A 45 0.44 16.36 1.35
N ILE A 46 0.70 15.33 2.16
CA ILE A 46 -0.15 14.14 2.27
C ILE A 46 -1.48 14.55 2.94
N PRO A 47 -2.64 14.14 2.42
CA PRO A 47 -3.91 14.35 3.11
C PRO A 47 -3.89 13.70 4.50
N ARG A 48 -4.03 14.52 5.55
CA ARG A 48 -3.99 14.05 6.94
C ARG A 48 -4.97 12.90 7.24
N PRO A 49 -6.21 12.89 6.74
CA PRO A 49 -7.14 11.78 7.00
C PRO A 49 -6.63 10.44 6.47
N LEU A 50 -6.05 10.42 5.27
CA LEU A 50 -5.51 9.21 4.65
C LEU A 50 -4.29 8.70 5.42
N LEU A 51 -3.38 9.59 5.81
CA LEU A 51 -2.23 9.21 6.64
C LEU A 51 -2.67 8.65 7.99
N GLN A 52 -3.66 9.27 8.63
CA GLN A 52 -4.19 8.81 9.91
C GLN A 52 -4.85 7.43 9.78
N LEU A 53 -5.61 7.19 8.71
CA LEU A 53 -6.16 5.87 8.39
C LEU A 53 -5.06 4.82 8.26
N ALA A 54 -4.01 5.11 7.48
CA ALA A 54 -2.88 4.20 7.28
C ALA A 54 -2.19 3.88 8.63
N LEU A 55 -1.87 4.92 9.41
CA LEU A 55 -1.24 4.79 10.72
C LEU A 55 -2.08 3.94 11.69
N ASP A 56 -3.40 4.16 11.72
CA ASP A 56 -4.28 3.43 12.64
C ASP A 56 -4.50 1.98 12.21
N VAL A 57 -4.67 1.73 10.90
CA VAL A 57 -4.85 0.37 10.38
C VAL A 57 -3.59 -0.45 10.56
N ILE A 58 -2.41 0.08 10.22
CA ILE A 58 -1.13 -0.62 10.37
C ILE A 58 -0.84 -0.92 11.83
N ARG A 59 -1.04 0.07 12.73
CA ARG A 59 -0.83 -0.12 14.18
C ARG A 59 -1.78 -1.15 14.79
N LYS A 60 -3.06 -1.13 14.43
CA LYS A 60 -4.07 -2.05 14.97
C LYS A 60 -3.96 -3.46 14.40
N SER A 61 -3.55 -3.57 13.14
CA SER A 61 -3.36 -4.86 12.46
C SER A 61 -2.07 -5.57 12.84
N ARG A 62 -1.05 -4.81 13.29
CA ARG A 62 0.30 -5.34 13.61
C ARG A 62 0.91 -6.06 12.42
N ILE A 63 0.67 -5.55 11.21
CA ILE A 63 1.33 -6.05 10.01
C ILE A 63 2.79 -5.61 10.00
N ASP A 64 3.65 -6.52 9.59
CA ASP A 64 5.08 -6.32 9.56
C ASP A 64 5.55 -5.78 8.20
N THR A 65 6.82 -5.37 8.14
CA THR A 65 7.48 -4.85 6.94
C THR A 65 7.24 -5.65 5.67
N PRO A 66 7.28 -7.01 5.66
CA PRO A 66 7.00 -7.79 4.46
C PRO A 66 5.62 -7.48 3.86
N VAL A 67 4.58 -7.29 4.68
CA VAL A 67 3.23 -6.99 4.20
C VAL A 67 3.19 -5.64 3.49
N ILE A 68 3.86 -4.62 4.05
CA ILE A 68 3.89 -3.28 3.44
C ILE A 68 4.69 -3.30 2.14
N LEU A 69 5.82 -4.02 2.08
CA LEU A 69 6.61 -4.17 0.85
C LEU A 69 5.79 -4.85 -0.26
N VAL A 70 5.03 -5.88 0.08
CA VAL A 70 4.16 -6.56 -0.89
C VAL A 70 3.01 -5.66 -1.34
N ALA A 71 2.42 -4.87 -0.44
CA ALA A 71 1.42 -3.89 -0.81
C ALA A 71 1.97 -2.83 -1.77
N LEU A 72 3.20 -2.35 -1.57
CA LEU A 72 3.88 -1.43 -2.49
C LEU A 72 4.04 -2.04 -3.89
N VAL A 73 4.49 -3.30 -3.98
CA VAL A 73 4.62 -4.02 -5.25
C VAL A 73 3.27 -4.15 -5.95
N TYR A 74 2.21 -4.49 -5.23
CA TYR A 74 0.86 -4.60 -5.80
C TYR A 74 0.33 -3.27 -6.30
N LEU A 75 0.59 -2.17 -5.59
CA LEU A 75 0.21 -0.82 -6.04
C LEU A 75 0.91 -0.46 -7.35
N GLU A 76 2.24 -0.65 -7.43
CA GLU A 76 3.01 -0.33 -8.64
C GLU A 76 2.59 -1.19 -9.83
N ARG A 77 2.39 -2.51 -9.62
CA ARG A 77 1.97 -3.44 -10.67
C ARG A 77 0.56 -3.15 -11.20
N ALA A 78 -0.36 -2.75 -10.32
CA ALA A 78 -1.74 -2.42 -10.68
C ALA A 78 -1.91 -0.99 -11.23
N ARG A 79 -0.89 -0.14 -11.11
CA ARG A 79 -0.94 1.31 -11.34
C ARG A 79 -1.62 1.72 -12.65
N SER A 80 -1.25 1.09 -13.75
CA SER A 80 -1.77 1.42 -15.09
C SER A 80 -3.09 0.74 -15.46
N GLN A 81 -3.56 -0.17 -14.60
CA GLN A 81 -4.70 -1.04 -14.88
C GLN A 81 -5.97 -0.60 -14.13
N PHE A 82 -5.83 0.26 -13.12
CA PHE A 82 -6.97 0.83 -12.40
C PHE A 82 -7.88 1.66 -13.32
N LYS A 83 -9.18 1.43 -13.19
CA LYS A 83 -10.24 2.25 -13.80
C LYS A 83 -11.10 2.86 -12.70
N ILE A 84 -10.80 4.10 -12.33
CA ILE A 84 -11.48 4.78 -11.22
C ILE A 84 -12.68 5.55 -11.75
N SER A 85 -13.88 4.97 -11.61
CA SER A 85 -15.15 5.64 -11.95
C SER A 85 -15.70 6.50 -10.82
N ASP A 86 -15.42 6.13 -9.57
CA ASP A 86 -15.81 6.89 -8.36
C ASP A 86 -14.56 7.34 -7.61
N GLN A 87 -14.35 8.65 -7.50
CA GLN A 87 -13.22 9.23 -6.79
C GLN A 87 -13.41 9.24 -5.28
N ARG A 88 -14.63 8.99 -4.79
CA ARG A 88 -14.92 8.98 -3.37
C ARG A 88 -14.08 7.91 -2.67
N TRP A 89 -13.27 8.36 -1.72
CA TRP A 89 -12.36 7.51 -0.94
C TRP A 89 -11.44 6.63 -1.80
N ALA A 90 -11.09 7.05 -3.02
CA ALA A 90 -10.33 6.20 -3.95
C ALA A 90 -8.97 5.75 -3.37
N CYS A 91 -8.23 6.68 -2.76
CA CYS A 91 -6.97 6.36 -2.09
C CYS A 91 -7.15 5.39 -0.93
N GLU A 92 -8.15 5.61 -0.08
CA GLU A 92 -8.44 4.76 1.07
C GLU A 92 -8.84 3.34 0.63
N ARG A 93 -9.66 3.22 -0.42
CA ARG A 93 -10.07 1.92 -0.97
C ARG A 93 -8.89 1.15 -1.53
N ILE A 94 -8.04 1.80 -2.32
CA ILE A 94 -6.87 1.17 -2.95
C ILE A 94 -5.81 0.81 -1.89
N LEU A 95 -5.53 1.70 -0.93
CA LEU A 95 -4.62 1.42 0.18
C LEU A 95 -5.07 0.19 0.99
N ILE A 96 -6.35 0.16 1.38
CA ILE A 96 -6.89 -0.93 2.20
C ILE A 96 -6.93 -2.24 1.41
N GLY A 97 -7.35 -2.20 0.14
CA GLY A 97 -7.31 -3.38 -0.75
C GLY A 97 -5.91 -3.97 -0.86
N ALA A 98 -4.89 -3.14 -1.09
CA ALA A 98 -3.49 -3.57 -1.19
C ALA A 98 -2.98 -4.17 0.12
N LEU A 99 -3.24 -3.54 1.27
CA LEU A 99 -2.83 -4.05 2.57
C LEU A 99 -3.52 -5.37 2.94
N VAL A 100 -4.82 -5.50 2.66
CA VAL A 100 -5.58 -6.73 2.93
C VAL A 100 -5.05 -7.88 2.09
N LEU A 101 -4.86 -7.65 0.78
CA LEU A 101 -4.38 -8.66 -0.14
C LEU A 101 -2.94 -9.10 0.21
N ALA A 102 -2.05 -8.13 0.44
CA ALA A 102 -0.67 -8.40 0.85
C ALA A 102 -0.60 -9.16 2.19
N ALA A 103 -1.42 -8.78 3.17
CA ALA A 103 -1.46 -9.45 4.46
C ALA A 103 -1.88 -10.92 4.30
N LYS A 104 -2.89 -11.19 3.46
CA LYS A 104 -3.34 -12.56 3.17
C LYS A 104 -2.32 -13.38 2.40
N TYR A 105 -1.50 -12.73 1.57
CA TYR A 105 -0.49 -13.41 0.78
C TYR A 105 0.73 -13.84 1.61
N VAL A 106 1.17 -12.99 2.55
CA VAL A 106 2.45 -13.19 3.26
C VAL A 106 2.29 -13.66 4.71
N SER A 107 1.16 -13.37 5.36
CA SER A 107 1.01 -13.65 6.80
C SER A 107 0.57 -15.10 7.04
N ASP A 108 1.22 -15.77 8.00
CA ASP A 108 0.83 -17.10 8.47
C ASP A 108 -0.49 -17.10 9.28
N TYR A 109 -1.01 -15.92 9.62
CA TYR A 109 -2.26 -15.75 10.35
C TYR A 109 -3.30 -15.01 9.51
N THR A 110 -4.55 -15.46 9.60
CA THR A 110 -5.65 -14.84 8.86
C THR A 110 -6.30 -13.71 9.65
N ILE A 111 -6.20 -12.47 9.15
CA ILE A 111 -7.02 -11.36 9.61
C ILE A 111 -8.34 -11.35 8.84
N LYS A 112 -9.46 -11.58 9.53
CA LYS A 112 -10.81 -11.54 8.91
C LYS A 112 -11.14 -10.13 8.43
N ASN A 113 -11.81 -10.00 7.28
CA ASN A 113 -12.26 -8.71 6.71
C ASN A 113 -13.10 -7.87 7.71
N ALA A 114 -13.81 -8.49 8.65
CA ALA A 114 -14.54 -7.78 9.71
C ALA A 114 -13.62 -6.97 10.65
N ARG A 115 -12.37 -7.41 10.87
CA ARG A 115 -11.38 -6.65 11.66
C ARG A 115 -10.85 -5.46 10.86
N TRP A 116 -10.52 -5.66 9.59
CA TRP A 116 -10.14 -4.58 8.68
C TRP A 116 -11.20 -3.49 8.58
N ALA A 117 -12.47 -3.88 8.44
CA ALA A 117 -13.61 -2.97 8.47
C ALA A 117 -13.63 -2.13 9.76
N ARG A 118 -13.55 -2.79 10.93
CA ARG A 118 -13.48 -2.12 12.24
C ARG A 118 -12.29 -1.16 12.36
N TRP A 119 -11.12 -1.51 11.84
CA TRP A 119 -9.93 -0.65 11.94
C TRP A 119 -10.00 0.53 10.99
N SER A 120 -10.55 0.34 9.79
CA SER A 120 -10.75 1.42 8.82
C SER A 120 -11.77 2.47 9.30
N GLY A 121 -12.77 2.05 10.06
CA GLY A 121 -13.81 2.93 10.62
C GLY A 121 -14.81 3.49 9.60
N VAL A 122 -14.53 3.37 8.29
CA VAL A 122 -15.33 3.92 7.20
C VAL A 122 -15.92 2.86 6.28
N PHE A 123 -15.34 1.65 6.22
CA PHE A 123 -15.74 0.60 5.30
C PHE A 123 -16.38 -0.59 6.02
N SER A 124 -17.41 -1.17 5.41
CA SER A 124 -18.03 -2.42 5.85
C SER A 124 -17.14 -3.62 5.51
N LYS A 125 -17.44 -4.79 6.10
CA LYS A 125 -16.74 -6.05 5.76
C LYS A 125 -16.89 -6.38 4.26
N GLU A 126 -18.06 -6.10 3.72
CA GLU A 126 -18.44 -6.33 2.32
C GLU A 126 -17.62 -5.42 1.40
N ASP A 127 -17.40 -4.16 1.79
CA ASP A 127 -16.53 -3.23 1.07
C ASP A 127 -15.08 -3.73 1.06
N ILE A 128 -14.54 -4.16 2.20
CA ILE A 128 -13.18 -4.72 2.28
C ILE A 128 -13.03 -5.92 1.34
N GLY A 129 -14.00 -6.84 1.35
CA GLY A 129 -13.98 -7.99 0.45
C GLY A 129 -14.11 -7.61 -1.02
N ARG A 130 -14.79 -6.50 -1.34
CA ARG A 130 -14.89 -5.99 -2.70
C ARG A 130 -13.55 -5.40 -3.15
N MET A 131 -12.93 -4.55 -2.34
CA MET A 131 -11.62 -3.93 -2.67
C MET A 131 -10.54 -4.99 -2.92
N GLU A 132 -10.52 -6.04 -2.09
CA GLU A 132 -9.61 -7.17 -2.27
C GLU A 132 -9.82 -7.88 -3.62
N ARG A 133 -11.07 -8.21 -3.96
CA ARG A 133 -11.40 -8.88 -5.23
C ARG A 133 -11.12 -8.00 -6.43
N GLU A 134 -11.48 -6.72 -6.36
CA GLU A 134 -11.18 -5.75 -7.42
C GLU A 134 -9.68 -5.67 -7.68
N LEU A 135 -8.84 -5.62 -6.63
CA LEU A 135 -7.39 -5.62 -6.79
C LEU A 135 -6.86 -6.95 -7.34
N LEU A 136 -7.40 -8.09 -6.89
CA LEU A 136 -7.05 -9.41 -7.43
C LEU A 136 -7.33 -9.50 -8.94
N ASP A 137 -8.49 -9.02 -9.37
CA ASP A 137 -8.90 -9.00 -10.76
C ASP A 137 -7.99 -8.06 -11.58
N ILE A 138 -7.63 -6.90 -11.03
CA ILE A 138 -6.71 -5.94 -11.68
C ILE A 138 -5.30 -6.53 -11.81
N LEU A 139 -4.85 -7.33 -10.85
CA LEU A 139 -3.55 -7.99 -10.89
C LEU A 139 -3.56 -9.24 -11.79
N ASP A 140 -4.70 -9.62 -12.36
CA ASP A 140 -4.90 -10.88 -13.09
C ASP A 140 -4.36 -12.08 -12.31
N TRP A 141 -4.58 -12.09 -10.99
CA TRP A 141 -4.07 -13.11 -10.06
C TRP A 141 -2.55 -13.28 -10.02
N ASN A 142 -1.78 -12.38 -10.65
CA ASN A 142 -0.32 -12.37 -10.58
C ASN A 142 0.14 -11.77 -9.24
N LEU A 143 0.16 -12.62 -8.20
CA LEU A 143 0.59 -12.27 -6.85
C LEU A 143 2.06 -12.58 -6.58
N SER A 144 2.74 -13.21 -7.55
CA SER A 144 4.14 -13.61 -7.42
C SER A 144 5.05 -12.41 -7.18
N LEU A 145 6.13 -12.63 -6.44
CA LEU A 145 7.10 -11.60 -6.10
C LEU A 145 8.48 -12.05 -6.57
N ALA A 146 9.11 -11.20 -7.36
CA ALA A 146 10.52 -11.30 -7.67
C ALA A 146 11.33 -10.35 -6.76
N GLU A 147 12.60 -10.68 -6.56
CA GLU A 147 13.53 -9.78 -5.84
C GLU A 147 13.55 -8.38 -6.45
N GLY A 148 13.52 -8.27 -7.78
CA GLY A 148 13.48 -7.00 -8.50
C GLY A 148 12.29 -6.11 -8.14
N ASP A 149 11.12 -6.71 -7.86
CA ASP A 149 9.92 -5.96 -7.47
C ASP A 149 10.14 -5.22 -6.14
N ILE A 150 10.76 -5.88 -5.17
CA ILE A 150 11.03 -5.31 -3.85
C ILE A 150 12.19 -4.30 -3.92
N MET A 151 13.22 -4.60 -4.72
CA MET A 151 14.39 -3.74 -4.88
C MET A 151 14.08 -2.41 -5.56
N ALA A 152 13.01 -2.32 -6.35
CA ALA A 152 12.53 -1.05 -6.91
C ALA A 152 12.22 0.01 -5.82
N HIS A 153 11.90 -0.42 -4.60
CA HIS A 153 11.62 0.47 -3.47
C HIS A 153 12.82 0.70 -2.53
N HIS A 154 13.94 -0.01 -2.75
CA HIS A 154 15.08 -0.03 -1.82
C HIS A 154 15.70 1.35 -1.58
N GLU A 155 16.04 2.06 -2.66
CA GLU A 155 16.71 3.37 -2.61
C GLU A 155 15.89 4.41 -1.85
N HIS A 156 14.61 4.53 -2.21
CA HIS A 156 13.69 5.46 -1.56
C HIS A 156 13.55 5.15 -0.08
N LEU A 157 13.36 3.87 0.29
CA LEU A 157 13.23 3.49 1.68
C LEU A 157 14.52 3.81 2.46
N LEU A 158 15.71 3.52 1.94
CA LEU A 158 16.94 3.85 2.67
C LEU A 158 17.15 5.36 2.85
N SER A 159 16.78 6.19 1.88
CA SER A 159 16.89 7.65 1.99
C SER A 159 15.98 8.27 3.07
N LEU A 160 14.92 7.57 3.46
CA LEU A 160 13.98 8.03 4.50
C LEU A 160 14.52 7.83 5.92
N THR A 161 15.64 7.12 6.08
CA THR A 161 16.29 6.97 7.37
C THR A 161 17.10 8.22 7.67
N PRO A 162 16.88 8.94 8.78
CA PRO A 162 17.75 10.05 9.15
C PRO A 162 19.19 9.53 9.35
N PRO A 163 20.22 10.31 8.98
CA PRO A 163 21.58 9.96 9.34
C PRO A 163 21.67 9.88 10.87
N THR A 164 22.16 8.74 11.37
CA THR A 164 22.48 8.51 12.79
C THR A 164 23.46 9.53 13.33
#